data_AF-A0A2Z3HH02-F1
#
_entry.id   AF-A0A2Z3HH02-F1
#
_cell.length_a   1.000
_cell.length_b   1.000
_cell.length_c   1.000
_cell.angle_alpha   90.00
_cell.angle_beta   90.00
_cell.angle_gamma   90.00
#
_symmetry.space_group_name_H-M   'P 1'
#
loop_
_entity.id
_entity.type
_entity.pdbx_description
1 polymer ?
#
loop_
_entity_poly.entity_id
_entity_poly.type
_entity_poly.pdbx_seq_one_letter_code
_entity_poly.pdbx_strand_id
1 'polypeptide(L)'
;MTKIDEPRLESDLGYRFGYVAGFMGFGPDDIAAIHGAAPLLAPLVPGLVDAVYDKLFQQDATWRHFLPRQYGYDGNVPDTLEHLRMDHAQITFRKQHLGRYLAALVTRPYDAKMVEYLDMVGKMHTPKAGSKELNVPLVQMNALMGFVSDALTATVLGLNLPRDTEARTLRAFGKLLWIQNDLITRHYQG
;
A
#
# COMPACT_ATOMS: atom_id res chain seq x y z
N MET A 1 3.19 32.65 -5.19
CA MET A 1 2.43 31.44 -5.59
C MET A 1 3.27 30.65 -6.57
N THR A 2 3.39 29.34 -6.38
CA THR A 2 4.06 28.45 -7.34
C THR A 2 3.09 28.16 -8.49
N LYS A 3 3.54 28.32 -9.74
CA LYS A 3 2.76 27.94 -10.92
C LYS A 3 2.90 26.44 -11.16
N ILE A 4 1.77 25.75 -11.29
CA ILE A 4 1.71 24.29 -11.53
C ILE A 4 1.37 24.04 -13.01
N ASP A 5 2.04 23.06 -13.61
CA ASP A 5 1.74 22.53 -14.93
C ASP A 5 0.81 21.31 -14.77
N GLU A 6 -0.50 21.56 -14.77
CA GLU A 6 -1.51 20.53 -14.50
C GLU A 6 -1.43 19.32 -15.45
N PRO A 7 -1.25 19.48 -16.78
CA PRO A 7 -1.02 18.33 -17.68
C PRO A 7 0.14 17.41 -17.27
N ARG A 8 1.19 17.95 -16.63
CA ARG A 8 2.31 17.13 -16.14
C ARG A 8 1.95 16.31 -14.91
N LEU A 9 0.94 16.68 -14.13
CA LEU A 9 0.46 15.87 -13.00
C LEU A 9 -0.12 14.52 -13.45
N GLU A 10 -0.57 14.43 -14.71
CA GLU A 10 -1.11 13.19 -15.26
C GLU A 10 -0.08 12.36 -16.03
N SER A 11 0.91 13.02 -16.65
CA SER A 11 1.87 12.39 -17.57
C SER A 11 3.27 12.15 -16.99
N ASP A 12 3.69 12.88 -15.95
CA ASP A 12 5.02 12.80 -15.33
C ASP A 12 4.88 12.38 -13.87
N LEU A 13 5.21 11.12 -13.58
CA LEU A 13 5.09 10.52 -12.24
C LEU A 13 5.95 11.26 -11.21
N GLY A 14 7.16 11.68 -11.58
CA GLY A 14 8.05 12.43 -10.68
C GLY A 14 7.49 13.81 -10.35
N TYR A 15 6.91 14.49 -11.35
CA TYR A 15 6.26 15.78 -11.17
C TYR A 15 5.01 15.67 -10.28
N ARG A 16 4.16 14.66 -10.52
CA ARG A 16 2.99 14.39 -9.68
C ARG A 16 3.38 14.12 -8.23
N PHE A 17 4.32 13.21 -8.01
CA PHE A 17 4.80 12.90 -6.65
C PHE A 17 5.37 14.14 -5.97
N GLY A 18 6.21 14.91 -6.66
CA GLY A 18 6.78 16.15 -6.12
C GLY A 18 5.70 17.18 -5.74
N TYR A 19 4.66 17.33 -6.55
CA TYR A 19 3.52 18.20 -6.25
C TYR A 19 2.74 17.72 -5.01
N VAL A 20 2.32 16.45 -5.00
CA VAL A 20 1.50 15.88 -3.92
C VAL A 20 2.26 15.87 -2.60
N ALA A 21 3.50 15.35 -2.60
CA ALA A 21 4.36 15.33 -1.42
C ALA A 21 4.66 16.74 -0.91
N GLY A 22 4.99 17.68 -1.81
CA GLY A 22 5.25 19.08 -1.48
C GLY A 22 4.04 19.78 -0.85
N PHE A 23 2.85 19.56 -1.42
CA PHE A 23 1.61 20.13 -0.89
C PHE A 23 1.28 19.62 0.51
N MET A 24 1.55 18.33 0.78
CA MET A 24 1.35 17.72 2.10
C MET A 24 2.49 17.99 3.08
N GLY A 25 3.57 18.63 2.63
CA GLY A 25 4.78 18.83 3.40
C GLY A 25 5.46 17.51 3.80
N PHE A 26 5.40 16.49 2.94
CA PHE A 26 6.16 15.25 3.09
C PHE A 26 7.60 15.46 2.64
N GLY A 27 8.56 15.23 3.54
CA GLY A 27 9.97 15.51 3.25
C GLY A 27 10.97 14.64 4.02
N PRO A 28 12.26 15.05 4.05
CA PRO A 28 13.33 14.29 4.69
C PRO A 28 13.05 13.91 6.15
N ASP A 29 12.43 14.81 6.93
CA ASP A 29 12.09 14.55 8.33
C ASP A 29 11.02 13.46 8.48
N ASP A 30 10.03 13.40 7.57
CA ASP A 30 9.02 12.35 7.56
C ASP A 30 9.65 11.00 7.18
N ILE A 31 10.53 10.99 6.17
CA ILE A 31 11.27 9.80 5.76
C ILE A 31 12.14 9.29 6.92
N ALA A 32 12.84 10.18 7.62
CA ALA A 32 13.64 9.83 8.79
C ALA A 32 12.78 9.26 9.93
N ALA A 33 11.59 9.82 10.17
CA ALA A 33 10.66 9.30 11.17
C ALA A 33 10.12 7.90 10.79
N ILE A 34 9.83 7.67 9.51
CA ILE A 34 9.39 6.37 8.98
C ILE A 34 10.50 5.32 9.10
N HIS A 35 11.72 5.65 8.66
CA HIS A 35 12.88 4.77 8.75
C HIS A 35 13.28 4.50 10.20
N GLY A 36 13.18 5.51 11.07
CA GLY A 36 13.44 5.36 12.51
C GLY A 36 12.47 4.40 13.21
N ALA A 37 11.25 4.24 12.68
CA ALA A 37 10.28 3.27 13.19
C ALA A 37 10.51 1.84 12.67
N ALA A 38 11.36 1.64 11.65
CA ALA A 38 11.54 0.35 10.98
C ALA A 38 11.91 -0.81 11.93
N PRO A 39 12.86 -0.67 12.88
CA PRO A 39 13.22 -1.77 13.79
C PRO A 39 12.07 -2.21 14.69
N LEU A 40 11.13 -1.29 15.00
CA LEU A 40 9.98 -1.54 15.86
C LEU A 40 8.81 -2.13 15.07
N LEU A 41 8.65 -1.73 13.81
CA LEU A 41 7.58 -2.21 12.94
C LEU A 41 7.91 -3.56 12.29
N ALA A 42 9.19 -3.84 12.01
CA ALA A 42 9.59 -5.06 11.31
C ALA A 42 9.09 -6.37 11.97
N PRO A 43 9.17 -6.56 13.30
CA PRO A 43 8.61 -7.73 13.98
C PRO A 43 7.09 -7.84 13.87
N LEU A 44 6.39 -6.72 13.62
CA LEU A 44 4.92 -6.64 13.57
C LEU A 44 4.36 -6.86 12.16
N VAL A 45 5.20 -6.80 11.12
CA VAL A 45 4.79 -6.96 9.71
C VAL A 45 3.98 -8.24 9.47
N PRO A 46 4.38 -9.44 9.97
CA PRO A 46 3.59 -10.65 9.76
C PRO A 46 2.15 -10.52 10.31
N GLY A 47 2.00 -9.99 11.54
CA GLY A 47 0.69 -9.79 12.15
C GLY A 47 -0.16 -8.76 11.42
N LEU A 48 0.44 -7.67 10.91
CA LEU A 48 -0.27 -6.68 10.10
C LEU A 48 -0.73 -7.27 8.77
N VAL A 49 0.10 -8.09 8.12
CA VAL A 49 -0.28 -8.81 6.90
C VAL A 49 -1.44 -9.75 7.18
N ASP A 50 -1.40 -10.52 8.26
CA ASP A 50 -2.49 -11.43 8.61
C ASP A 50 -3.80 -10.66 8.88
N ALA A 51 -3.74 -9.56 9.65
CA ALA A 51 -4.90 -8.72 9.91
C ALA A 51 -5.55 -8.15 8.63
N VAL A 52 -4.74 -7.77 7.62
CA VAL A 52 -5.24 -7.33 6.32
C VAL A 52 -5.99 -8.45 5.60
N TYR A 53 -5.45 -9.66 5.57
CA TYR A 53 -6.09 -10.78 4.87
C TYR A 53 -7.33 -11.26 5.60
N ASP A 54 -7.29 -11.33 6.94
CA ASP A 54 -8.45 -11.63 7.76
C ASP A 54 -9.57 -10.62 7.50
N LYS A 55 -9.23 -9.34 7.34
CA LYS A 55 -10.21 -8.31 7.00
C LYS A 55 -10.81 -8.51 5.62
N LEU A 56 -9.99 -8.81 4.62
CA LEU A 56 -10.43 -9.05 3.23
C LEU A 56 -11.23 -10.34 3.08
N PHE A 57 -11.00 -11.35 3.92
CA PHE A 57 -11.73 -12.62 3.92
C PHE A 57 -13.17 -12.48 4.46
N GLN A 58 -13.46 -11.45 5.26
CA GLN A 58 -14.80 -11.23 5.83
C GLN A 58 -15.87 -10.91 4.78
N GLN A 59 -15.50 -10.55 3.56
CA GLN A 59 -16.44 -10.11 2.51
C GLN A 59 -16.08 -10.75 1.17
N ASP A 60 -17.08 -11.33 0.51
CA ASP A 60 -16.95 -11.88 -0.84
C ASP A 60 -16.48 -10.82 -1.84
N ALA A 61 -16.97 -9.59 -1.69
CA ALA A 61 -16.67 -8.45 -2.52
C ALA A 61 -15.16 -8.22 -2.65
N THR A 62 -14.41 -8.40 -1.56
CA THR A 62 -12.95 -8.28 -1.50
C THR A 62 -12.25 -9.61 -1.78
N TRP A 63 -12.77 -10.72 -1.24
CA TRP A 63 -12.08 -12.02 -1.32
C TRP A 63 -12.04 -12.62 -2.73
N ARG A 64 -13.09 -12.39 -3.54
CA ARG A 64 -13.17 -12.91 -4.92
C ARG A 64 -12.04 -12.44 -5.84
N HIS A 65 -11.39 -11.33 -5.53
CA HIS A 65 -10.27 -10.78 -6.31
C HIS A 65 -8.97 -11.60 -6.19
N PHE A 66 -8.96 -12.60 -5.31
CA PHE A 66 -7.86 -13.53 -5.14
C PHE A 66 -8.04 -14.85 -5.92
N LEU A 67 -9.19 -15.06 -6.58
CA LEU A 67 -9.41 -16.20 -7.47
C LEU A 67 -8.49 -16.19 -8.70
N PRO A 68 -8.37 -15.07 -9.44
CA PRO A 68 -7.51 -15.03 -10.62
C PRO A 68 -6.06 -15.28 -10.22
N ARG A 69 -5.34 -16.04 -11.06
CA ARG A 69 -3.92 -16.32 -10.89
C ARG A 69 -3.15 -15.02 -10.72
N GLN A 70 -2.40 -14.90 -9.62
CA GLN A 70 -1.45 -13.82 -9.45
C GLN A 70 -0.32 -13.93 -10.48
N TYR A 71 0.09 -12.79 -11.04
CA TYR A 71 1.32 -12.72 -11.82
C TYR A 71 2.53 -13.25 -11.03
N GLY A 72 3.32 -14.12 -11.66
CA GLY A 72 4.50 -14.77 -11.06
C GLY A 72 4.19 -15.97 -10.14
N TYR A 73 2.92 -16.38 -10.04
CA TYR A 73 2.53 -17.58 -9.30
C TYR A 73 2.20 -18.74 -10.24
N ASP A 74 3.01 -19.81 -10.17
CA ASP A 74 2.92 -20.98 -11.06
C ASP A 74 2.16 -22.17 -10.46
N GLY A 75 1.68 -22.06 -9.20
CA GLY A 75 0.97 -23.16 -8.52
C GLY A 75 -0.49 -23.34 -8.95
N ASN A 76 -1.23 -24.21 -8.27
CA ASN A 76 -2.66 -24.40 -8.55
C ASN A 76 -3.47 -23.18 -8.12
N VAL A 77 -4.55 -22.89 -8.84
CA VAL A 77 -5.52 -21.85 -8.46
C VAL A 77 -6.81 -22.51 -7.99
N PRO A 78 -7.56 -21.91 -7.06
CA PRO A 78 -8.85 -22.44 -6.65
C PRO A 78 -9.88 -22.26 -7.76
N ASP A 79 -10.76 -23.24 -7.92
CA ASP A 79 -11.81 -23.21 -8.95
C ASP A 79 -13.01 -22.33 -8.55
N THR A 80 -13.26 -22.19 -7.24
CA THR A 80 -14.38 -21.42 -6.70
C THR A 80 -13.98 -20.62 -5.46
N LEU A 81 -14.80 -19.63 -5.08
CA LEU A 81 -14.57 -18.81 -3.89
C LEU A 81 -14.57 -19.66 -2.61
N GLU A 82 -15.41 -20.69 -2.58
CA GLU A 82 -15.49 -21.64 -1.48
C GLU A 82 -14.18 -22.44 -1.37
N HIS A 83 -13.47 -22.73 -2.46
CA HIS A 83 -12.19 -23.43 -2.38
C HIS A 83 -10.99 -22.52 -2.07
N LEU A 84 -11.18 -21.20 -2.13
CA LEU A 84 -10.14 -20.24 -1.77
C LEU A 84 -10.10 -20.03 -0.24
N ARG A 85 -9.22 -20.77 0.42
CA ARG A 85 -8.99 -20.73 1.87
C ARG A 85 -7.74 -19.90 2.22
N MET A 86 -7.64 -19.47 3.48
CA MET A 86 -6.56 -18.60 3.96
C MET A 86 -5.16 -19.25 3.86
N ASP A 87 -5.10 -20.57 3.94
CA ASP A 87 -3.90 -21.41 3.83
C ASP A 87 -3.56 -21.80 2.39
N HIS A 88 -4.35 -21.38 1.40
CA HIS A 88 -4.09 -21.66 0.00
C HIS A 88 -2.75 -21.04 -0.44
N ALA A 89 -1.92 -21.80 -1.16
CA ALA A 89 -0.54 -21.40 -1.50
C ALA A 89 -0.46 -20.04 -2.26
N GLN A 90 -1.44 -19.71 -3.10
CA GLN A 90 -1.54 -18.38 -3.71
C GLN A 90 -1.71 -17.26 -2.66
N ILE A 91 -2.49 -17.47 -1.60
CA ILE A 91 -2.68 -16.49 -0.53
C ILE A 91 -1.38 -16.30 0.22
N THR A 92 -0.66 -17.38 0.57
CA THR A 92 0.67 -17.30 1.16
C THR A 92 1.64 -16.51 0.28
N PHE A 93 1.64 -16.77 -1.03
CA PHE A 93 2.47 -16.04 -1.98
C PHE A 93 2.14 -14.54 -2.01
N ARG A 94 0.85 -14.17 -2.05
CA ARG A 94 0.41 -12.77 -1.98
C ARG A 94 0.77 -12.09 -0.66
N LYS A 95 0.63 -12.79 0.48
CA LYS A 95 1.05 -12.31 1.81
C LYS A 95 2.53 -11.95 1.84
N GLN A 96 3.39 -12.77 1.23
CA GLN A 96 4.83 -12.47 1.12
C GLN A 96 5.11 -11.22 0.29
N HIS A 97 4.36 -10.98 -0.78
CA HIS A 97 4.47 -9.74 -1.55
C HIS A 97 4.08 -8.50 -0.73
N LEU A 98 2.98 -8.57 0.02
CA LEU A 98 2.56 -7.48 0.91
C LEU A 98 3.61 -7.23 2.01
N GLY A 99 4.14 -8.28 2.64
CA GLY A 99 5.19 -8.16 3.65
C GLY A 99 6.46 -7.49 3.11
N ARG A 100 6.92 -7.88 1.91
CA ARG A 100 8.05 -7.23 1.24
C ARG A 100 7.79 -5.75 0.92
N TYR A 101 6.56 -5.43 0.52
CA TYR A 101 6.16 -4.04 0.27
C TYR A 101 6.17 -3.20 1.56
N LEU A 102 5.58 -3.69 2.65
CA LEU A 102 5.61 -2.99 3.94
C LEU A 102 7.03 -2.78 4.47
N ALA A 103 7.90 -3.79 4.33
CA ALA A 103 9.31 -3.64 4.67
C ALA A 103 10.01 -2.60 3.80
N ALA A 104 9.71 -2.55 2.49
CA ALA A 104 10.26 -1.56 1.57
C ALA A 104 9.87 -0.12 1.96
N LEU A 105 8.63 0.13 2.38
CA LEU A 105 8.16 1.45 2.83
C LEU A 105 9.03 2.05 3.95
N VAL A 106 9.56 1.20 4.84
CA VAL A 106 10.30 1.63 6.03
C VAL A 106 11.82 1.46 5.90
N THR A 107 12.33 0.84 4.84
CA THR A 107 13.77 0.57 4.69
C THR A 107 14.42 1.14 3.43
N ARG A 108 13.64 1.38 2.36
CA ARG A 108 14.19 1.87 1.09
C ARG A 108 14.24 3.41 1.05
N PRO A 109 15.21 3.99 0.34
CA PRO A 109 15.23 5.42 0.07
C PRO A 109 14.01 5.82 -0.77
N TYR A 110 13.46 7.02 -0.54
CA TYR A 110 12.35 7.58 -1.30
C TYR A 110 12.87 8.30 -2.56
N ASP A 111 13.50 7.53 -3.43
CA ASP A 111 14.01 7.97 -4.74
C ASP A 111 13.00 7.67 -5.87
N ALA A 112 13.39 7.95 -7.11
CA ALA A 112 12.53 7.68 -8.28
C ALA A 112 12.07 6.22 -8.37
N LYS A 113 12.91 5.24 -7.96
CA LYS A 113 12.55 3.82 -7.98
C LYS A 113 11.51 3.48 -6.92
N MET A 114 11.53 4.18 -5.78
CA MET A 114 10.49 4.03 -4.78
C MET A 114 9.17 4.60 -5.29
N VAL A 115 9.18 5.77 -5.94
CA VAL A 115 7.97 6.36 -6.53
C VAL A 115 7.37 5.43 -7.60
N GLU A 116 8.19 4.87 -8.49
CA GLU A 116 7.75 3.84 -9.44
C GLU A 116 7.14 2.61 -8.75
N TYR A 117 7.69 2.20 -7.60
CA TYR A 117 7.16 1.07 -6.86
C TYR A 117 5.79 1.39 -6.24
N LEU A 118 5.62 2.57 -5.64
CA LEU A 118 4.34 3.03 -5.09
C LEU A 118 3.25 3.10 -6.19
N ASP A 119 3.60 3.61 -7.37
CA ASP A 119 2.73 3.67 -8.56
C ASP A 119 2.36 2.26 -9.05
N MET A 120 3.35 1.36 -9.16
CA MET A 120 3.12 -0.02 -9.59
C MET A 120 2.14 -0.75 -8.67
N VAL A 121 2.15 -0.48 -7.37
CA VAL A 121 1.17 -1.05 -6.42
C VAL A 121 -0.24 -0.61 -6.79
N GLY A 122 -0.47 0.63 -7.19
CA GLY A 122 -1.76 1.05 -7.73
C GLY A 122 -2.12 0.32 -9.02
N LYS A 123 -1.18 0.33 -9.97
CA LYS A 123 -1.39 -0.20 -11.31
C LYS A 123 -1.74 -1.69 -11.31
N MET A 124 -1.10 -2.49 -10.46
CA MET A 124 -1.29 -3.95 -10.40
C MET A 124 -2.64 -4.41 -9.83
N HIS A 125 -3.42 -3.52 -9.21
CA HIS A 125 -4.79 -3.81 -8.75
C HIS A 125 -5.85 -3.51 -9.83
N THR A 126 -5.40 -3.11 -11.03
CA THR A 126 -6.22 -2.86 -12.21
C THR A 126 -5.74 -3.74 -13.38
N PRO A 127 -6.51 -3.86 -14.47
CA PRO A 127 -6.07 -4.58 -15.67
C PRO A 127 -4.84 -3.97 -16.38
N LYS A 128 -4.35 -2.80 -15.92
CA LYS A 128 -3.23 -2.07 -16.53
C LYS A 128 -1.86 -2.71 -16.22
N ALA A 129 -1.73 -3.57 -15.21
CA ALA A 129 -0.50 -4.32 -14.90
C ALA A 129 -0.78 -5.62 -14.11
N GLY A 130 0.19 -6.53 -14.09
CA GLY A 130 0.05 -7.81 -13.37
C GLY A 130 -0.87 -8.79 -14.11
N SER A 131 -1.96 -9.22 -13.45
CA SER A 131 -2.95 -10.11 -14.05
C SER A 131 -4.03 -9.28 -14.77
N LYS A 132 -4.27 -9.55 -16.05
CA LYS A 132 -5.31 -8.87 -16.84
C LYS A 132 -6.74 -9.17 -16.35
N GLU A 133 -6.91 -10.28 -15.64
CA GLU A 133 -8.19 -10.70 -15.04
C GLU A 133 -8.47 -10.00 -13.70
N LEU A 134 -7.45 -9.39 -13.09
CA LEU A 134 -7.60 -8.67 -11.83
C LEU A 134 -8.09 -7.25 -12.10
N ASN A 135 -9.27 -6.94 -11.55
CA ASN A 135 -9.84 -5.59 -11.55
C ASN A 135 -10.54 -5.32 -10.22
N VAL A 136 -9.82 -4.75 -9.26
CA VAL A 136 -10.34 -4.43 -7.92
C VAL A 136 -11.04 -3.08 -7.98
N PRO A 137 -12.36 -2.95 -7.74
CA PRO A 137 -13.05 -1.67 -7.74
C PRO A 137 -12.44 -0.64 -6.77
N LEU A 138 -12.39 0.64 -7.19
CA LEU A 138 -11.82 1.73 -6.38
C LEU A 138 -12.45 1.82 -4.97
N VAL A 139 -13.77 1.59 -4.85
CA VAL A 139 -14.46 1.59 -3.55
C VAL A 139 -13.88 0.58 -2.58
N GLN A 140 -13.47 -0.60 -3.06
CA GLN A 140 -12.87 -1.65 -2.23
C GLN A 140 -11.41 -1.34 -1.91
N MET A 141 -10.67 -0.79 -2.88
CA MET A 141 -9.29 -0.34 -2.66
C MET A 141 -9.24 0.77 -1.61
N ASN A 142 -10.15 1.75 -1.68
CA ASN A 142 -10.26 2.82 -0.68
C ASN A 142 -10.66 2.28 0.70
N ALA A 143 -11.58 1.32 0.76
CA ALA A 143 -11.94 0.67 2.02
C ALA A 143 -10.74 -0.04 2.67
N LEU A 144 -9.93 -0.75 1.87
CA LEU A 144 -8.69 -1.38 2.35
C LEU A 144 -7.67 -0.33 2.81
N MET A 145 -7.47 0.76 2.07
CA MET A 145 -6.56 1.84 2.47
C MET A 145 -6.97 2.48 3.80
N GLY A 146 -8.28 2.66 4.03
CA GLY A 146 -8.82 3.12 5.31
C GLY A 146 -8.49 2.17 6.45
N PHE A 147 -8.70 0.86 6.25
CA PHE A 147 -8.32 -0.16 7.24
C PHE A 147 -6.82 -0.18 7.54
N VAL A 148 -5.97 -0.13 6.51
CA VAL A 148 -4.50 -0.12 6.68
C VAL A 148 -4.05 1.13 7.44
N SER A 149 -4.66 2.29 7.16
CA SER A 149 -4.35 3.54 7.86
C SER A 149 -4.68 3.48 9.35
N ASP A 150 -5.83 2.92 9.70
CA ASP A 150 -6.26 2.74 11.08
C ASP A 150 -5.36 1.73 11.81
N ALA A 151 -5.13 0.56 11.20
CA ALA A 151 -4.27 -0.49 11.76
C ALA A 151 -2.84 0.00 12.02
N LEU A 152 -2.26 0.78 11.10
CA LEU A 152 -0.93 1.36 11.28
C LEU A 152 -0.91 2.41 12.40
N THR A 153 -1.95 3.24 12.49
CA THR A 153 -2.10 4.24 13.56
C THR A 153 -2.19 3.56 14.92
N ALA A 154 -3.05 2.54 15.05
CA ALA A 154 -3.18 1.74 16.27
C ALA A 154 -1.85 1.05 16.64
N THR A 155 -1.14 0.53 15.64
CA THR A 155 0.18 -0.09 15.84
C THR A 155 1.17 0.91 16.42
N VAL A 156 1.30 2.11 15.83
CA VAL A 156 2.23 3.14 16.30
C VAL A 156 1.88 3.63 17.71
N LEU A 157 0.60 3.85 18.00
CA LEU A 157 0.13 4.21 19.35
C LEU A 157 0.45 3.11 20.39
N GLY A 158 0.44 1.84 19.97
CA GLY A 158 0.80 0.70 20.82
C GLY A 158 2.30 0.56 21.11
N LEU A 159 3.18 1.29 20.39
CA LEU A 159 4.63 1.21 20.59
C LEU A 159 5.12 1.96 21.83
N ASN A 160 4.28 2.76 22.48
CA ASN A 160 4.63 3.57 23.65
C ASN A 160 5.89 4.45 23.43
N LEU A 161 5.96 5.07 22.25
CA LEU A 161 7.07 5.97 21.89
C LEU A 161 7.02 7.27 22.72
N PRO A 162 8.15 7.98 22.88
CA PRO A 162 8.12 9.35 23.39
C PRO A 162 7.13 10.19 22.57
N ARG A 163 6.31 11.01 23.25
CA ARG A 163 5.15 11.68 22.63
C ARG A 163 5.50 12.43 21.34
N ASP A 164 6.63 13.13 21.32
CA ASP A 164 7.08 13.86 20.13
C ASP A 164 7.46 12.94 18.97
N THR A 165 8.08 11.80 19.27
CA THR A 165 8.43 10.79 18.26
C THR A 165 7.17 10.09 17.74
N GLU A 166 6.26 9.70 18.63
CA GLU A 166 4.95 9.15 18.24
C GLU A 166 4.20 10.09 17.30
N ALA A 167 4.08 11.37 17.67
CA ALA A 167 3.37 12.36 16.87
C ALA A 167 4.02 12.57 15.50
N ARG A 168 5.37 12.63 15.42
CA ARG A 168 6.08 12.72 14.14
C ARG A 168 5.87 11.49 13.28
N THR A 169 5.99 10.29 13.85
CA THR A 169 5.80 9.01 13.14
C THR A 169 4.37 8.89 12.61
N LEU A 170 3.35 9.21 13.42
CA LEU A 170 1.95 9.20 12.98
C LEU A 170 1.70 10.18 11.82
N ARG A 171 2.22 11.41 11.91
CA ARG A 171 2.06 12.39 10.84
C ARG A 171 2.77 11.96 9.56
N ALA A 172 3.98 11.41 9.66
CA ALA A 172 4.76 10.94 8.53
C ALA A 172 4.04 9.80 7.78
N PHE A 173 3.54 8.80 8.51
CA PHE A 173 2.75 7.72 7.92
C PHE A 173 1.42 8.19 7.35
N GLY A 174 0.73 9.12 8.03
CA GLY A 174 -0.51 9.70 7.51
C GLY A 174 -0.30 10.35 6.14
N LYS A 175 0.75 11.16 5.97
CA LYS A 175 1.11 11.74 4.67
C LYS A 175 1.47 10.67 3.64
N LEU A 176 2.31 9.68 4.02
CA LEU A 176 2.70 8.59 3.13
C LEU A 176 1.49 7.82 2.59
N LEU A 177 0.52 7.50 3.44
CA LEU A 177 -0.68 6.76 3.04
C LEU A 177 -1.58 7.58 2.10
N TRP A 178 -1.67 8.90 2.30
CA TRP A 178 -2.35 9.78 1.34
C TRP A 178 -1.64 9.86 -0.01
N ILE A 179 -0.31 9.92 -0.03
CA ILE A 179 0.49 9.84 -1.26
C ILE A 179 0.26 8.51 -1.96
N GLN A 180 0.32 7.39 -1.23
CA GLN A 180 0.02 6.07 -1.78
C GLN A 180 -1.40 6.00 -2.35
N ASN A 181 -2.39 6.58 -1.66
CA ASN A 181 -3.76 6.60 -2.12
C ASN A 181 -3.95 7.42 -3.42
N ASP A 182 -3.25 8.54 -3.57
CA ASP A 182 -3.23 9.31 -4.83
C ASP A 182 -2.66 8.46 -5.98
N LEU A 183 -1.49 7.86 -5.78
CA LEU A 183 -0.83 7.01 -6.78
C LEU A 183 -1.62 5.74 -7.11
N ILE A 184 -2.43 5.23 -6.18
CA ILE A 184 -3.40 4.18 -6.47
C ILE A 184 -4.53 4.73 -7.34
N THR A 185 -5.17 5.81 -6.90
CA THR A 185 -6.40 6.35 -7.49
C THR A 185 -6.20 6.80 -8.93
N ARG A 186 -5.01 7.32 -9.30
CA ARG A 186 -4.72 7.73 -10.68
C ARG A 186 -4.84 6.58 -11.70
N HIS A 187 -4.71 5.33 -11.28
CA HIS A 187 -4.91 4.19 -12.18
C HIS A 187 -6.38 3.82 -12.39
N TYR A 188 -7.29 4.37 -11.59
CA TYR A 188 -8.74 4.20 -11.71
C TYR A 188 -9.42 5.30 -12.53
N GLN A 189 -8.70 6.40 -12.76
CA GLN A 189 -9.13 7.46 -13.65
C GLN A 189 -8.95 7.02 -15.10
N GLY A 190 -9.95 7.32 -15.93
CA GLY A 190 -10.03 7.02 -17.36
C GLY A 190 -9.55 8.20 -18.19
#